data_AF-A0A7S3QM56-F1
#
_entry.id   AF-A0A7S3QM56-F1
#
_cell.length_a   1.000
_cell.length_b   1.000
_cell.length_c   1.000
_cell.angle_alpha   90.00
_cell.angle_beta   90.00
_cell.angle_gamma   90.00
#
_symmetry.space_group_name_H-M   'P 1'
#
loop_
_entity.id
_entity.type
_entity.pdbx_description
1 polymer ?
#
loop_
_entity_poly.entity_id
_entity_poly.type
_entity_poly.pdbx_seq_one_letter_code
_entity_poly.pdbx_strand_id
1 'polypeptide(L)'
;MPSAQCLHPHLQVPTYPNWDALCCSVLTSTSPSANVSQLGCRTQVYGGERVVAMLGLPPAPSARHEYSSKEVTLEVVGDMQEAIDHIHTNGSGHTETIVTNDAAAASAFLANVDAACVFHNASTRFSDGFRFGLGAEVGISTSRIHARGPVGVEGLMTSKWVMRGTGQVVAKDQNITYTHKVLQ
;
A
#
# COMPACT_ATOMS: atom_id res chain seq x y z
N MET A 1 -1.04 -33.58 10.13
CA MET A 1 -2.06 -32.76 10.81
C MET A 1 -2.08 -33.21 12.27
N PRO A 2 -1.73 -32.30 13.20
CA PRO A 2 -2.74 -31.42 13.79
C PRO A 2 -2.29 -29.95 14.00
N SER A 3 -3.31 -29.09 13.97
CA SER A 3 -3.50 -27.75 14.58
C SER A 3 -2.31 -27.00 15.21
N ALA A 4 -1.97 -25.85 14.63
CA ALA A 4 -1.42 -24.72 15.38
C ALA A 4 -2.57 -24.04 16.13
N GLN A 5 -2.64 -24.31 17.43
CA GLN A 5 -3.62 -23.74 18.36
C GLN A 5 -3.32 -22.26 18.63
N CYS A 6 -4.42 -21.51 18.76
CA CYS A 6 -4.55 -20.18 19.31
C CYS A 6 -3.52 -19.83 20.39
N LEU A 7 -2.81 -18.72 20.18
CA LEU A 7 -2.13 -17.98 21.23
C LEU A 7 -3.18 -17.39 22.20
N HIS A 8 -3.04 -17.79 23.46
CA HIS A 8 -3.62 -17.34 24.73
C HIS A 8 -4.71 -16.23 24.78
N PRO A 9 -5.80 -16.42 25.56
CA PRO A 9 -6.95 -15.52 25.66
C PRO A 9 -6.83 -14.39 26.72
N HIS A 10 -5.63 -13.94 27.09
CA HIS A 10 -5.46 -12.96 28.19
C HIS A 10 -4.50 -11.78 27.92
N LEU A 11 -4.28 -11.39 26.66
CA LEU A 11 -3.69 -10.08 26.39
C LEU A 11 -4.82 -9.05 26.18
N GLN A 12 -5.22 -8.38 27.26
CA GLN A 12 -5.88 -7.08 27.15
C GLN A 12 -4.89 -6.14 26.44
N VAL A 13 -5.19 -5.78 25.18
CA VAL A 13 -4.40 -4.81 24.43
C VAL A 13 -4.56 -3.46 25.15
N PRO A 14 -3.49 -2.88 25.72
CA PRO A 14 -3.58 -1.62 26.44
C PRO A 14 -3.89 -0.49 25.46
N THR A 15 -4.78 0.40 25.85
CA THR A 15 -5.03 1.68 25.20
C THR A 15 -3.87 2.67 25.47
N TYR A 16 -3.47 3.39 24.41
CA TYR A 16 -2.61 4.61 24.34
C TYR A 16 -1.08 4.40 24.43
N PRO A 17 -0.22 5.37 24.02
CA PRO A 17 -0.31 6.46 23.03
C PRO A 17 0.83 6.37 21.97
N ASN A 18 0.81 7.22 20.93
CA ASN A 18 1.84 7.42 19.88
C ASN A 18 1.57 6.68 18.56
N TRP A 19 0.85 7.36 17.66
CA TRP A 19 0.62 6.97 16.28
C TRP A 19 1.69 7.59 15.39
N ASP A 20 2.63 6.77 14.92
CA ASP A 20 3.56 7.13 13.84
C ASP A 20 3.24 6.27 12.60
N ALA A 21 2.52 6.86 11.64
CA ALA A 21 2.59 6.63 10.19
C ALA A 21 1.30 7.15 9.51
N LEU A 22 1.26 8.44 9.23
CA LEU A 22 0.27 9.06 8.36
C LEU A 22 0.93 9.35 7.02
N CYS A 23 0.69 8.49 6.03
CA CYS A 23 0.87 8.86 4.63
C CYS A 23 -0.48 9.46 4.20
N CYS A 24 -0.48 10.75 3.86
CA CYS A 24 -1.61 11.58 3.43
C CYS A 24 -2.95 11.26 4.12
N SER A 25 -3.18 11.81 5.32
CA SER A 25 -4.52 11.79 5.95
C SER A 25 -5.50 12.60 5.12
N VAL A 26 -6.27 11.86 4.36
CA VAL A 26 -7.62 12.21 3.94
C VAL A 26 -8.53 11.97 5.14
N LEU A 27 -8.96 13.05 5.81
CA LEU A 27 -9.92 12.97 6.92
C LEU A 27 -11.34 13.06 6.35
N THR A 28 -12.19 12.05 6.60
CA THR A 28 -13.63 12.16 6.35
C THR A 28 -14.28 12.98 7.47
N SER A 29 -15.07 13.98 7.08
CA SER A 29 -15.50 15.08 7.94
C SER A 29 -16.59 14.67 8.95
N THR A 30 -16.27 14.47 10.24
CA THR A 30 -17.30 14.40 11.31
C THR A 30 -16.94 15.07 12.65
N SER A 31 -16.05 16.07 12.72
CA SER A 31 -16.04 16.99 13.89
C SER A 31 -15.28 18.31 13.64
N PRO A 32 -15.87 19.51 13.84
CA PRO A 32 -15.25 20.79 13.46
C PRO A 32 -14.44 21.52 14.55
N SER A 33 -13.93 20.87 15.60
CA SER A 33 -13.42 21.61 16.78
C SER A 33 -12.09 21.15 17.41
N ALA A 34 -11.25 20.38 16.71
CA ALA A 34 -9.93 20.06 17.26
C ALA A 34 -8.90 21.13 16.89
N ASN A 35 -8.55 22.00 17.84
CA ASN A 35 -7.36 22.84 17.74
C ASN A 35 -6.13 21.93 17.63
N VAL A 36 -5.52 21.88 16.45
CA VAL A 36 -4.35 21.03 16.13
C VAL A 36 -3.15 21.33 17.06
N SER A 37 -3.12 22.52 17.67
CA SER A 37 -2.11 22.95 18.65
C SER A 37 -2.17 22.26 20.02
N GLN A 38 -3.19 21.44 20.31
CA GLN A 38 -3.34 20.74 21.60
C GLN A 38 -2.96 19.25 21.60
N LEU A 39 -2.60 18.68 20.45
CA LEU A 39 -1.96 17.37 20.42
C LEU A 39 -0.49 17.60 20.79
N GLY A 40 -0.03 17.11 21.95
CA GLY A 40 1.37 17.25 22.43
C GLY A 40 2.46 16.62 21.53
N CYS A 41 2.16 16.38 20.25
CA CYS A 41 3.07 15.91 19.22
C CYS A 41 3.84 17.08 18.63
N ARG A 42 5.18 16.95 18.55
CA ARG A 42 6.09 17.91 17.90
C ARG A 42 6.05 17.82 16.36
N THR A 43 4.89 17.51 15.78
CA THR A 43 4.72 17.32 14.33
C THR A 43 4.20 18.61 13.73
N GLN A 44 4.90 19.16 12.74
CA GLN A 44 4.41 20.30 11.98
C GLN A 44 3.30 19.83 11.04
N VAL A 45 2.20 20.56 11.00
CA VAL A 45 1.05 20.22 10.17
C VAL A 45 0.85 21.30 9.13
N TYR A 46 0.66 20.88 7.88
CA TYR A 46 0.28 21.70 6.74
C TYR A 46 -1.09 21.29 6.22
N GLY A 47 -1.78 22.21 5.56
CA GLY A 47 -3.07 21.96 4.92
C GLY A 47 -2.97 21.89 3.40
N GLY A 48 -3.75 21.01 2.80
CA GLY A 48 -4.21 21.15 1.42
C GLY A 48 -5.33 22.20 1.29
N GLU A 49 -5.88 22.36 0.11
CA GLU A 49 -6.73 23.51 -0.24
C GLU A 49 -7.94 23.66 0.70
N ARG A 50 -8.67 22.57 0.96
CA ARG A 50 -9.86 22.63 1.82
C ARG A 50 -9.48 22.78 3.28
N VAL A 51 -8.39 22.13 3.72
CA VAL A 51 -7.90 22.26 5.09
C VAL A 51 -7.41 23.67 5.40
N VAL A 52 -6.71 24.32 4.48
CA VAL A 52 -6.29 25.73 4.62
C VAL A 52 -7.52 26.62 4.76
N ALA A 53 -8.52 26.44 3.90
CA ALA A 53 -9.75 27.24 3.94
C ALA A 53 -10.56 27.01 5.24
N MET A 54 -10.60 25.78 5.77
CA MET A 54 -11.40 25.41 6.93
C MET A 54 -10.71 25.69 8.27
N LEU A 55 -9.41 25.44 8.37
CA LEU A 55 -8.66 25.43 9.63
C LEU A 55 -7.55 26.48 9.69
N GLY A 56 -7.25 27.19 8.61
CA GLY A 56 -6.22 28.23 8.57
C GLY A 56 -4.79 27.71 8.81
N LEU A 57 -4.54 26.43 8.52
CA LEU A 57 -3.20 25.83 8.60
C LEU A 57 -2.28 26.41 7.51
N PRO A 58 -0.95 26.41 7.70
CA PRO A 58 -0.02 26.81 6.64
C PRO A 58 -0.20 25.87 5.44
N PRO A 59 -0.20 26.40 4.20
CA PRO A 59 -0.35 25.56 3.01
C PRO A 59 0.86 24.63 2.86
N ALA A 60 0.60 23.40 2.42
CA ALA A 60 1.67 22.49 2.03
C ALA A 60 2.40 23.02 0.79
N PRO A 61 3.72 22.74 0.62
CA PRO A 61 4.45 23.13 -0.59
C PRO A 61 3.85 22.55 -1.87
N SER A 62 3.34 21.32 -1.78
CA SER A 62 2.64 20.61 -2.85
C SER A 62 1.90 19.40 -2.26
N ALA A 63 0.82 18.96 -2.91
CA ALA A 63 0.15 17.70 -2.59
C ALA A 63 1.04 16.46 -2.86
N ARG A 64 2.12 16.62 -3.63
CA ARG A 64 3.09 15.56 -3.99
C ARG A 64 4.41 15.64 -3.22
N HIS A 65 4.40 16.25 -2.04
CA HIS A 65 5.62 16.50 -1.27
C HIS A 65 5.88 15.42 -0.21
N GLU A 66 7.06 14.81 -0.24
CA GLU A 66 7.53 13.88 0.80
C GLU A 66 8.50 14.60 1.75
N TYR A 67 8.14 14.70 3.03
CA TYR A 67 8.89 15.51 4.00
C TYR A 67 10.11 14.78 4.59
N SER A 68 10.05 13.46 4.77
CA SER A 68 11.10 12.68 5.48
C SER A 68 11.50 13.26 6.86
N SER A 69 10.57 13.94 7.51
CA SER A 69 10.74 14.65 8.79
C SER A 69 9.45 14.55 9.62
N LYS A 70 9.39 15.22 10.78
CA LYS A 70 8.18 15.25 11.62
C LYS A 70 7.19 16.29 11.10
N GLU A 71 6.75 16.10 9.86
CA GLU A 71 5.88 17.01 9.13
C GLU A 71 4.80 16.20 8.40
N VAL A 72 3.59 16.74 8.28
CA VAL A 72 2.47 16.06 7.61
C VAL A 72 1.55 17.06 6.92
N THR A 73 0.99 16.66 5.78
CA THR A 73 -0.10 17.39 5.11
C THR A 73 -1.43 16.72 5.42
N LEU A 74 -2.44 17.52 5.78
CA LEU A 74 -3.83 17.07 5.90
C LEU A 74 -4.64 17.59 4.71
N GLU A 75 -5.54 16.75 4.19
CA GLU A 75 -6.55 17.16 3.21
C GLU A 75 -7.92 16.57 3.61
N VAL A 76 -9.00 17.24 3.21
CA VAL A 76 -10.37 16.75 3.41
C VAL A 76 -10.95 16.38 2.05
N VAL A 77 -11.51 15.18 1.93
CA VAL A 77 -12.25 14.75 0.74
C VAL A 77 -13.74 14.61 1.06
N GLY A 78 -14.58 14.68 0.03
CA GLY A 78 -16.03 14.55 0.13
C GLY A 78 -16.48 13.10 0.25
N ASP A 79 -15.79 12.16 -0.43
CA ASP A 79 -16.15 10.74 -0.44
C ASP A 79 -14.96 9.81 -0.75
N MET A 80 -15.24 8.50 -0.80
CA MET A 80 -14.25 7.46 -1.09
C MET A 80 -13.63 7.61 -2.48
N GLN A 81 -14.41 8.00 -3.49
CA GLN A 81 -13.89 8.12 -4.85
C GLN A 81 -12.91 9.28 -4.93
N GLU A 82 -13.24 10.41 -4.32
CA GLU A 82 -12.32 11.54 -4.24
C GLU A 82 -11.05 11.20 -3.44
N ALA A 83 -11.14 10.36 -2.39
CA ALA A 83 -9.96 9.84 -1.69
C ALA A 83 -9.04 9.05 -2.61
N ILE A 84 -9.61 8.11 -3.38
CA ILE A 84 -8.87 7.25 -4.31
C ILE A 84 -8.25 8.10 -5.43
N ASP A 85 -9.00 9.03 -6.00
CA ASP A 85 -8.54 9.93 -7.05
C ASP A 85 -7.39 10.83 -6.55
N HIS A 86 -7.49 11.32 -5.31
CA HIS A 86 -6.42 12.07 -4.67
C HIS A 86 -5.15 11.24 -4.51
N ILE A 87 -5.27 9.98 -4.08
CA ILE A 87 -4.15 9.04 -3.93
C ILE A 87 -3.53 8.71 -5.30
N HIS A 88 -4.32 8.38 -6.31
CA HIS A 88 -3.81 8.09 -7.65
C HIS A 88 -3.15 9.29 -8.30
N THR A 89 -3.72 10.48 -8.05
CA THR A 89 -3.15 11.71 -8.55
C THR A 89 -1.84 11.97 -7.84
N ASN A 90 -1.82 12.10 -6.52
CA ASN A 90 -0.69 12.70 -5.79
C ASN A 90 0.30 11.70 -5.17
N GLY A 91 -0.12 10.46 -4.95
CA GLY A 91 0.70 9.41 -4.35
C GLY A 91 1.82 8.92 -5.27
N SER A 92 2.83 8.31 -4.67
CA SER A 92 3.95 7.68 -5.38
C SER A 92 3.66 6.24 -5.83
N GLY A 93 2.51 5.70 -5.43
CA GLY A 93 2.16 4.30 -5.64
C GLY A 93 2.96 3.34 -4.75
N HIS A 94 3.50 3.82 -3.62
CA HIS A 94 4.28 3.01 -2.68
C HIS A 94 3.37 2.23 -1.70
N THR A 95 2.87 2.88 -0.65
CA THR A 95 2.04 2.24 0.37
C THR A 95 0.91 3.15 0.81
N GLU A 96 -0.31 2.65 0.72
CA GLU A 96 -1.53 3.38 1.08
C GLU A 96 -2.34 2.59 2.10
N THR A 97 -3.10 3.27 2.95
CA THR A 97 -3.91 2.61 3.98
C THR A 97 -5.25 3.29 4.17
N ILE A 98 -6.28 2.50 4.40
CA ILE A 98 -7.59 2.97 4.87
C ILE A 98 -7.80 2.56 6.32
N VAL A 99 -8.33 3.49 7.12
CA VAL A 99 -8.80 3.21 8.48
C VAL A 99 -10.33 3.29 8.50
N THR A 100 -11.01 2.16 8.66
CA THR A 100 -12.47 2.09 8.68
C THR A 100 -12.97 0.83 9.38
N ASN A 101 -14.17 0.89 9.97
CA ASN A 101 -14.90 -0.28 10.46
C ASN A 101 -15.90 -0.84 9.42
N ASP A 102 -16.13 -0.12 8.31
CA ASP A 102 -16.99 -0.57 7.23
C ASP A 102 -16.21 -1.52 6.31
N ALA A 103 -16.61 -2.79 6.32
CA ALA A 103 -15.99 -3.85 5.51
C ALA A 103 -16.18 -3.64 3.99
N ALA A 104 -17.28 -3.02 3.57
CA ALA A 104 -17.53 -2.73 2.16
C ALA A 104 -16.61 -1.59 1.68
N ALA A 105 -16.47 -0.54 2.49
CA ALA A 105 -15.54 0.55 2.23
C ALA A 105 -14.08 0.05 2.19
N ALA A 106 -13.68 -0.79 3.14
CA ALA A 106 -12.34 -1.40 3.16
C ALA A 106 -12.08 -2.22 1.89
N SER A 107 -13.03 -3.08 1.50
CA SER A 107 -12.91 -3.93 0.32
C SER A 107 -12.83 -3.08 -0.97
N ALA A 108 -13.64 -2.02 -1.06
CA ALA A 108 -13.59 -1.09 -2.19
C ALA A 108 -12.24 -0.37 -2.29
N PHE A 109 -11.69 0.14 -1.18
CA PHE A 109 -10.39 0.80 -1.18
C PHE A 109 -9.25 -0.15 -1.58
N LEU A 110 -9.21 -1.35 -0.99
CA LEU A 110 -8.19 -2.37 -1.31
C LEU A 110 -8.22 -2.79 -2.79
N ALA A 111 -9.40 -2.80 -3.42
CA ALA A 111 -9.56 -3.19 -4.81
C ALA A 111 -9.22 -2.07 -5.81
N ASN A 112 -9.44 -0.80 -5.44
CA ASN A 112 -9.36 0.32 -6.38
C ASN A 112 -8.10 1.19 -6.22
N VAL A 113 -7.39 1.13 -5.08
CA VAL A 113 -6.12 1.84 -4.93
C VAL A 113 -5.00 1.06 -5.61
N ASP A 114 -4.28 1.71 -6.53
CA ASP A 114 -3.21 1.09 -7.30
C ASP A 114 -1.83 1.52 -6.76
N ALA A 115 -1.44 0.92 -5.62
CA ALA A 115 -0.13 1.09 -5.01
C ALA A 115 0.58 -0.27 -4.85
N ALA A 116 1.87 -0.25 -4.52
CA ALA A 116 2.65 -1.45 -4.30
C ALA A 116 2.17 -2.24 -3.07
N CYS A 117 1.66 -1.54 -2.06
CA CYS A 117 1.04 -2.10 -0.87
C CYS A 117 -0.23 -1.29 -0.54
N VAL A 118 -1.34 -1.97 -0.28
CA VAL A 118 -2.60 -1.32 0.16
C VAL A 118 -3.11 -2.05 1.40
N PHE A 119 -3.36 -1.30 2.47
CA PHE A 119 -3.70 -1.86 3.78
C PHE A 119 -5.07 -1.40 4.28
N HIS A 120 -5.65 -2.21 5.16
CA HIS A 120 -6.86 -1.88 5.94
C HIS A 120 -6.52 -1.98 7.43
N ASN A 121 -6.73 -0.89 8.17
CA ASN A 121 -6.50 -0.81 9.62
C ASN A 121 -5.08 -1.24 10.05
N ALA A 122 -4.09 -1.03 9.19
CA ALA A 122 -2.69 -1.30 9.48
C ALA A 122 -1.80 -0.13 9.07
N SER A 123 -0.72 0.09 9.84
CA SER A 123 0.27 1.13 9.58
C SER A 123 0.96 0.90 8.23
N THR A 124 1.20 1.98 7.47
CA THR A 124 1.98 1.91 6.23
C THR A 124 3.42 1.44 6.48
N ARG A 125 3.92 1.51 7.72
CA ARG A 125 5.24 0.98 8.10
C ARG A 125 5.38 -0.54 7.97
N PHE A 126 4.28 -1.26 7.79
CA PHE A 126 4.32 -2.70 7.54
C PHE A 126 4.84 -3.07 6.14
N SER A 127 4.90 -2.15 5.18
CA SER A 127 5.49 -2.41 3.86
C SER A 127 7.02 -2.56 3.96
N ASP A 128 7.45 -3.79 4.21
CA ASP A 128 8.84 -4.18 4.50
C ASP A 128 8.95 -5.70 4.35
N GLY A 129 9.99 -6.17 3.67
CA GLY A 129 10.12 -7.58 3.28
C GLY A 129 10.24 -8.54 4.46
N PHE A 130 10.90 -8.14 5.55
CA PHE A 130 10.94 -8.97 6.76
C PHE A 130 9.55 -9.12 7.37
N ARG A 131 8.80 -8.01 7.49
CA ARG A 131 7.42 -8.04 7.99
C ARG A 131 6.46 -8.83 7.09
N PHE A 132 6.74 -8.90 5.79
CA PHE A 132 5.98 -9.70 4.83
C PHE A 132 6.41 -11.18 4.78
N GLY A 133 7.41 -11.59 5.57
CA GLY A 133 7.87 -12.97 5.62
C GLY A 133 8.81 -13.38 4.48
N LEU A 134 9.39 -12.41 3.76
CA LEU A 134 10.38 -12.66 2.69
C LEU A 134 11.78 -12.95 3.26
N GLY A 135 11.97 -12.77 4.57
CA GLY A 135 13.26 -12.90 5.27
C GLY A 135 14.18 -11.69 5.07
N ALA A 136 14.36 -11.25 3.83
CA ALA A 136 15.10 -10.04 3.47
C ALA A 136 14.46 -9.36 2.25
N GLU A 137 14.81 -8.10 2.02
CA GLU A 137 14.49 -7.39 0.78
C GLU A 137 15.73 -6.71 0.20
N VAL A 138 15.76 -6.58 -1.12
CA VAL A 138 16.74 -5.71 -1.81
C VAL A 138 16.26 -4.25 -1.79
N GLY A 139 14.94 -4.06 -1.77
CA GLY A 139 14.28 -2.77 -1.71
C GLY A 139 12.80 -2.91 -2.03
N ILE A 140 12.11 -1.78 -2.16
CA ILE A 140 10.68 -1.72 -2.48
C ILE A 140 10.51 -1.14 -3.88
N SER A 141 9.78 -1.85 -4.73
CA SER A 141 9.51 -1.47 -6.12
C SER A 141 8.08 -0.94 -6.27
N THR A 142 7.92 0.24 -6.86
CA THR A 142 6.61 0.75 -7.31
C THR A 142 6.32 0.43 -8.78
N SER A 143 7.23 -0.25 -9.48
CA SER A 143 7.07 -0.66 -10.87
C SER A 143 5.90 -1.63 -11.04
N ARG A 144 5.16 -1.51 -12.15
CA ARG A 144 4.07 -2.45 -12.51
C ARG A 144 4.55 -3.68 -13.29
N ILE A 145 5.83 -3.75 -13.63
CA ILE A 145 6.43 -4.89 -14.34
C ILE A 145 7.45 -5.60 -13.45
N HIS A 146 7.60 -6.91 -13.67
CA HIS A 146 8.54 -7.80 -12.97
C HIS A 146 8.22 -8.06 -11.49
N ALA A 147 8.54 -7.11 -10.60
CA ALA A 147 8.33 -7.23 -9.16
C ALA A 147 7.83 -5.89 -8.59
N ARG A 148 6.86 -5.96 -7.66
CA ARG A 148 6.20 -4.80 -7.06
C ARG A 148 5.97 -5.03 -5.56
N GLY A 149 6.15 -3.98 -4.77
CA GLY A 149 6.21 -4.05 -3.31
C GLY A 149 7.60 -4.42 -2.81
N PRO A 150 7.74 -4.90 -1.56
CA PRO A 150 8.97 -5.47 -1.04
C PRO A 150 9.50 -6.59 -1.94
N VAL A 151 10.75 -6.48 -2.40
CA VAL A 151 11.35 -7.41 -3.37
C VAL A 151 12.31 -8.37 -2.68
N GLY A 152 11.87 -9.62 -2.54
CA GLY A 152 12.66 -10.76 -2.05
C GLY A 152 13.48 -11.45 -3.15
N VAL A 153 13.95 -12.68 -2.87
CA VAL A 153 14.78 -13.47 -3.79
C VAL A 153 14.10 -13.73 -5.13
N GLU A 154 12.80 -14.00 -5.12
CA GLU A 154 11.99 -14.28 -6.32
C GLU A 154 12.02 -13.12 -7.30
N GLY A 155 12.07 -11.88 -6.81
CA GLY A 155 12.18 -10.68 -7.64
C GLY A 155 13.56 -10.47 -8.24
N LEU A 156 14.55 -11.33 -7.97
CA LEU A 156 15.85 -11.35 -8.64
C LEU A 156 15.98 -12.49 -9.64
N MET A 157 14.94 -13.33 -9.76
CA MET A 157 14.92 -14.45 -10.68
C MET A 157 14.41 -14.03 -12.07
N THR A 158 14.80 -14.79 -13.09
CA THR A 158 14.23 -14.68 -14.44
C THR A 158 13.95 -16.08 -14.98
N SER A 159 13.24 -16.18 -16.09
CA SER A 159 12.87 -17.45 -16.71
C SER A 159 13.70 -17.72 -17.96
N LYS A 160 13.86 -19.02 -18.27
CA LYS A 160 14.49 -19.49 -19.52
C LYS A 160 13.67 -20.65 -20.06
N TRP A 161 13.37 -20.60 -21.35
CA TRP A 161 12.74 -21.71 -22.05
C TRP A 161 13.77 -22.78 -22.40
N VAL A 162 13.48 -24.02 -22.03
CA VAL A 162 14.34 -25.18 -22.33
C VAL A 162 13.53 -26.19 -23.12
N MET A 163 13.87 -26.36 -24.40
CA MET A 163 13.28 -27.37 -25.28
C MET A 163 14.24 -28.54 -25.43
N ARG A 164 13.75 -29.77 -25.22
CA ARG A 164 14.49 -31.00 -25.48
C ARG A 164 13.89 -31.68 -26.70
N GLY A 165 14.65 -31.72 -27.77
CA GLY A 165 14.28 -32.37 -29.02
C GLY A 165 15.20 -33.54 -29.36
N THR A 166 14.78 -34.30 -30.36
CA THR A 166 15.50 -35.40 -31.00
C THR A 166 15.77 -35.11 -32.49
N GLY A 167 15.80 -33.83 -32.88
CA GLY A 167 16.01 -33.39 -34.27
C GLY A 167 14.78 -32.76 -34.95
N GLN A 168 13.80 -32.27 -34.18
CA GLN A 168 12.62 -31.59 -34.71
C GLN A 168 13.01 -30.32 -35.48
N VAL A 169 12.38 -30.11 -36.64
CA VAL A 169 12.56 -28.92 -37.49
C VAL A 169 11.22 -28.26 -37.77
N VAL A 170 11.22 -26.95 -38.01
CA VAL A 170 10.03 -26.19 -38.43
C VAL A 170 10.01 -26.15 -39.96
N ALA A 171 9.10 -26.91 -40.57
CA ALA A 171 8.95 -27.00 -42.03
C ALA A 171 7.52 -26.61 -42.45
N LYS A 172 7.16 -25.34 -42.23
CA LYS A 172 5.80 -24.79 -42.42
C LYS A 172 4.72 -25.52 -41.62
N ASP A 173 5.12 -26.31 -40.62
CA ASP A 173 4.28 -27.14 -39.76
C ASP A 173 3.24 -28.01 -40.50
N GLN A 174 3.58 -28.43 -41.72
CA GLN A 174 2.71 -29.28 -42.52
C GLN A 174 2.70 -30.70 -41.97
N ASN A 175 1.51 -31.25 -41.72
CA ASN A 175 1.31 -32.59 -41.14
C ASN A 175 1.93 -32.80 -39.75
N ILE A 176 2.18 -31.73 -39.00
CA ILE A 176 2.59 -31.79 -37.58
C ILE A 176 1.37 -31.44 -36.72
N THR A 177 1.11 -32.24 -35.68
CA THR A 177 0.09 -31.94 -34.67
C THR A 177 0.78 -31.62 -33.35
N TYR A 178 0.69 -30.37 -32.91
CA TYR A 178 1.12 -30.00 -31.56
C TYR A 178 0.13 -30.51 -30.53
N THR A 179 0.63 -31.13 -29.47
CA THR A 179 -0.25 -31.63 -28.40
C THR A 179 -0.58 -30.54 -27.38
N HIS A 180 0.32 -29.55 -27.21
CA HIS A 180 0.29 -28.53 -26.15
C HIS A 180 -0.14 -29.09 -24.79
N LYS A 181 0.21 -30.35 -24.52
CA LYS A 181 -0.23 -31.05 -23.33
C LYS A 181 0.58 -30.54 -22.15
N VAL A 182 -0.11 -29.93 -21.19
CA VAL A 182 0.48 -29.62 -19.88
C VAL A 182 0.85 -30.94 -19.20
N LEU A 183 2.10 -31.07 -18.78
CA LEU A 183 2.59 -32.22 -18.03
C LEU A 183 2.32 -31.97 -16.55
N GLN A 184 1.75 -32.96 -15.85
CA GLN A 184 1.56 -32.94 -14.40
C GLN A 184 2.84 -33.31 -13.67
#